data_AF-A0A0L7RCS4-F1
#
_entry.id   AF-A0A0L7RCS4-F1
#
_cell.length_a   1.000
_cell.length_b   1.000
_cell.length_c   1.000
_cell.angle_alpha   90.00
_cell.angle_beta   90.00
_cell.angle_gamma   90.00
#
_symmetry.space_group_name_H-M   'P 1'
#
loop_
_entity.id
_entity.type
_entity.pdbx_description
1 polymer ?
#
loop_
_entity_poly.entity_id
_entity_poly.type
_entity_poly.pdbx_seq_one_letter_code
_entity_poly.pdbx_strand_id
1 'polypeptide(L)'
;MQKKLFVKQASLVNRKGPILLHDNARPYVSQYETHTLLIPPITYLPTDYHFFKHFDNFLREHAANTFVEFINSRTLDFYCNGIETVAKRWKMCVESNGNYFD
;
A
#
# COMPACT_ATOMS: atom_id res chain seq x y z
N MET A 1 19.17 -12.09 8.34
CA MET A 1 18.83 -10.85 9.07
C MET A 1 19.07 -9.65 8.16
N GLN A 2 18.05 -8.83 7.89
CA GLN A 2 18.21 -7.62 7.06
C GLN A 2 18.97 -6.53 7.84
N LYS A 3 20.31 -6.55 7.75
CA LYS A 3 21.20 -5.66 8.52
C LYS A 3 20.86 -4.17 8.38
N LYS A 4 20.43 -3.72 7.19
CA LYS A 4 20.04 -2.33 6.93
C LYS A 4 18.75 -1.91 7.64
N LEU A 5 17.74 -2.77 7.66
CA LEU A 5 16.47 -2.49 8.35
C LEU A 5 16.67 -2.44 9.86
N PHE A 6 17.52 -3.30 10.41
CA PHE A 6 17.86 -3.27 11.84
C PHE A 6 18.46 -1.94 12.29
N VAL A 7 19.36 -1.37 11.49
CA VAL A 7 19.98 -0.07 11.80
C VAL A 7 18.96 1.07 11.75
N LYS A 8 18.04 1.07 10.78
CA LYS A 8 17.04 2.14 10.64
C LYS A 8 15.89 2.03 11.63
N GLN A 9 15.37 0.83 11.85
CA GLN A 9 14.20 0.61 12.68
C GLN A 9 14.16 -0.82 13.23
N ALA A 10 14.96 -1.05 14.27
CA ALA A 10 15.13 -2.36 14.89
C ALA A 10 13.80 -3.00 15.34
N SER A 11 12.82 -2.20 15.75
CA SER A 11 11.50 -2.66 16.19
C SER A 11 10.66 -3.34 15.11
N LEU A 12 11.00 -3.14 13.82
CA LEU A 12 10.34 -3.81 12.70
C LEU A 12 11.01 -5.13 12.33
N VAL A 13 12.24 -5.37 12.76
CA VAL A 13 12.98 -6.59 12.43
C VAL A 13 12.39 -7.75 13.24
N ASN A 14 11.94 -8.80 12.53
CA ASN A 14 11.34 -10.01 13.11
C ASN A 14 10.08 -9.73 13.96
N ARG A 15 9.42 -8.58 13.76
CA ARG A 15 8.16 -8.26 14.44
C ARG A 15 7.12 -9.35 14.15
N LYS A 16 6.62 -9.99 15.19
CA LYS A 16 5.47 -10.91 15.14
C LYS A 16 4.21 -10.09 15.36
N GLY A 17 3.68 -9.50 14.29
CA GLY A 17 2.46 -8.70 14.36
C GLY A 17 2.25 -7.89 13.09
N PRO A 18 1.03 -7.36 12.87
CA PRO A 18 0.73 -6.58 11.68
C PRO A 18 1.62 -5.33 11.61
N ILE A 19 1.99 -4.99 10.37
CA ILE A 19 2.64 -3.74 9.99
C ILE A 19 1.61 -2.95 9.21
N LEU A 20 1.26 -1.76 9.69
CA LEU A 20 0.32 -0.88 9.01
C LEU A 20 1.07 -0.06 7.95
N LEU A 21 0.51 -0.04 6.74
CA LEU A 21 1.01 0.73 5.61
C LEU A 21 -0.10 1.70 5.19
N HIS A 22 0.13 3.00 5.34
CA HIS A 22 -0.80 4.05 4.94
C HIS A 22 -0.05 5.32 4.52
N ASP A 23 -0.75 6.26 3.90
CA ASP A 23 -0.18 7.56 3.54
C ASP A 23 0.04 8.43 4.78
N ASN A 24 0.78 9.52 4.61
CA ASN A 24 0.95 10.52 5.66
C ASN A 24 -0.16 11.59 5.64
N ALA A 25 -1.29 11.32 4.96
CA ALA A 25 -2.39 12.27 4.92
C ALA A 25 -2.87 12.49 6.35
N ARG A 26 -2.76 13.73 6.83
CA ARG A 26 -3.17 14.05 8.19
C ARG A 26 -4.65 13.70 8.33
N PRO A 27 -5.03 12.79 9.24
CA PRO A 27 -6.42 12.64 9.58
C PRO A 27 -6.88 14.00 10.11
N TYR A 28 -8.08 14.42 9.75
CA TYR A 28 -8.62 15.71 10.21
C TYR A 28 -8.74 15.79 11.76
N VAL A 29 -8.42 14.72 12.52
CA VAL A 29 -8.69 14.60 13.97
C VAL A 29 -7.70 13.80 14.85
N SER A 30 -6.54 13.28 14.42
CA SER A 30 -5.70 12.42 15.31
C SER A 30 -4.36 13.05 15.77
N GLN A 31 -4.10 13.05 17.08
CA GLN A 31 -2.85 13.51 17.72
C GLN A 31 -1.92 12.34 18.14
N TYR A 32 -2.23 11.10 17.76
CA TYR A 32 -1.67 9.89 18.40
C TYR A 32 -1.25 8.80 17.40
N GLU A 33 -0.21 9.03 16.60
CA GLU A 33 0.31 7.98 15.69
C GLU A 33 1.84 7.89 15.79
N THR A 34 2.35 6.83 16.44
CA THR A 34 3.77 6.68 16.82
C THR A 34 4.51 5.53 16.12
N HIS A 35 3.96 4.91 15.07
CA HIS A 35 4.63 3.79 14.36
C HIS A 35 4.45 3.84 12.83
N THR A 36 4.72 4.99 12.22
CA THR A 36 4.54 5.22 10.78
C THR A 36 5.85 5.08 10.00
N LEU A 37 5.83 4.27 8.94
CA LEU A 37 6.85 4.33 7.89
C LEU A 37 6.49 5.52 7.00
N LEU A 38 7.31 6.57 7.00
CA LEU A 38 7.15 7.72 6.11
C LEU A 38 7.43 7.28 4.66
N ILE A 39 6.40 7.19 3.83
CA ILE A 39 6.50 6.79 2.42
C ILE A 39 6.33 8.04 1.54
N PRO A 40 7.10 8.18 0.44
CA PRO A 40 6.88 9.21 -0.59
C PRO A 40 5.48 9.07 -1.23
N PRO A 41 5.05 10.01 -2.10
CA PRO A 41 3.64 10.36 -2.32
C PRO A 41 2.69 9.18 -2.60
N ILE A 42 1.42 9.40 -2.25
CA ILE A 42 0.18 8.60 -2.41
C ILE A 42 0.27 7.46 -3.46
N THR A 43 0.89 7.70 -4.62
CA THR A 43 1.05 6.79 -5.76
C THR A 43 1.74 5.43 -5.50
N TYR A 44 2.20 5.13 -4.29
CA TYR A 44 2.92 3.88 -3.99
C TYR A 44 2.21 2.95 -3.00
N LEU A 45 0.95 3.22 -2.66
CA LEU A 45 0.18 2.33 -1.80
C LEU A 45 -0.55 1.25 -2.62
N PRO A 46 -0.54 -0.02 -2.17
CA PRO A 46 -1.34 -1.08 -2.80
C PRO A 46 -2.81 -0.74 -2.95
N THR A 47 -3.35 0.05 -2.02
CA THR A 47 -4.73 0.52 -2.08
C THR A 47 -4.97 1.36 -3.34
N ASP A 48 -4.03 2.21 -3.73
CA ASP A 48 -4.19 3.12 -4.86
C ASP A 48 -3.89 2.43 -6.20
N TYR A 49 -2.69 1.86 -6.36
CA TYR A 49 -2.26 1.33 -7.67
C TYR A 49 -2.90 -0.01 -8.03
N HIS A 50 -3.46 -0.73 -7.05
CA HIS A 50 -4.03 -2.05 -7.27
C HIS A 50 -5.52 -2.07 -6.91
N PHE A 51 -5.89 -1.86 -5.64
CA PHE A 51 -7.27 -2.01 -5.20
C PHE A 51 -8.21 -1.03 -5.91
N PHE A 52 -7.95 0.28 -5.80
CA PHE A 52 -8.78 1.31 -6.42
C PHE A 52 -8.71 1.27 -7.94
N LYS A 53 -7.55 1.01 -8.54
CA LYS A 53 -7.45 0.77 -9.99
C LYS A 53 -8.43 -0.30 -10.48
N HIS A 54 -8.53 -1.43 -9.78
CA HIS A 54 -9.46 -2.50 -10.14
C HIS A 54 -10.91 -2.16 -9.79
N PHE A 55 -11.14 -1.44 -8.70
CA PHE A 55 -12.47 -0.97 -8.32
C PHE A 55 -13.03 0.05 -9.32
N ASP A 56 -12.23 1.01 -9.76
CA ASP A 56 -12.60 2.00 -10.79
C ASP A 56 -12.98 1.31 -12.10
N ASN A 57 -12.24 0.26 -12.50
CA ASN A 57 -12.59 -0.54 -13.66
C ASN A 57 -13.91 -1.29 -13.46
N PHE A 58 -14.12 -1.86 -12.28
CA PHE A 58 -15.36 -2.54 -11.94
C PHE A 58 -16.57 -1.58 -11.99
N LEU A 59 -16.42 -0.35 -11.50
CA LEU A 59 -17.44 0.71 -11.55
C LEU A 59 -17.75 1.21 -12.97
N ARG A 60 -16.89 0.98 -13.96
CA ARG A 60 -17.24 1.30 -15.36
C ARG A 60 -18.33 0.39 -15.91
N GLU A 61 -18.43 -0.82 -15.36
CA GLU A 61 -19.36 -1.86 -15.80
C GLU A 61 -20.56 -2.01 -14.84
N HIS A 62 -20.50 -1.40 -13.64
CA HIS A 62 -21.46 -1.60 -12.56
C HIS A 62 -21.88 -0.26 -11.92
N ALA A 63 -23.07 -0.20 -11.31
CA ALA A 63 -23.57 1.01 -10.65
C ALA A 63 -22.80 1.36 -9.37
N ALA A 64 -22.92 2.61 -8.90
CA ALA A 64 -22.13 3.18 -7.79
C ALA A 64 -22.32 2.54 -6.39
N ASN A 65 -23.12 1.49 -6.24
CA ASN A 65 -23.43 0.86 -4.94
C ASN A 65 -22.93 -0.59 -4.81
N THR A 66 -22.00 -1.00 -5.66
CA THR A 66 -21.55 -2.41 -5.78
C THR A 66 -20.23 -2.69 -5.05
N PHE A 67 -19.84 -1.87 -4.07
CA PHE A 67 -18.57 -2.07 -3.33
C PHE A 67 -18.48 -3.44 -2.66
N VAL A 68 -19.57 -3.90 -2.03
CA VAL A 68 -19.61 -5.23 -1.39
C VAL A 68 -19.47 -6.34 -2.43
N GLU A 69 -20.10 -6.19 -3.60
CA GLU A 69 -19.97 -7.15 -4.70
C GLU A 69 -18.54 -7.19 -5.23
N PHE A 70 -17.90 -6.02 -5.37
CA PHE A 70 -16.49 -5.94 -5.73
C PHE A 70 -15.62 -6.73 -4.75
N ILE A 71 -15.73 -6.47 -3.44
CA ILE A 71 -14.97 -7.21 -2.42
C ILE A 71 -15.22 -8.72 -2.52
N ASN A 72 -16.48 -9.14 -2.58
CA ASN A 72 -16.85 -10.55 -2.63
C ASN A 72 -16.39 -11.26 -3.92
N SER A 73 -16.17 -10.50 -4.99
CA SER A 73 -15.64 -11.04 -6.26
C SER A 73 -14.12 -11.21 -6.28
N ARG A 74 -13.38 -10.69 -5.29
CA ARG A 74 -11.92 -10.80 -5.24
C ARG A 74 -11.46 -12.09 -4.55
N THR A 75 -10.44 -12.72 -5.11
CA THR A 75 -9.78 -13.88 -4.49
C THR A 75 -8.71 -13.43 -3.50
N LEU A 76 -8.19 -14.36 -2.69
CA LEU A 76 -7.02 -14.08 -1.84
C LEU A 76 -5.81 -13.62 -2.68
N ASP A 77 -5.59 -14.27 -3.82
CA ASP A 77 -4.49 -13.96 -4.74
C ASP A 77 -4.53 -12.53 -5.27
N PHE A 78 -5.73 -11.94 -5.42
CA PHE A 78 -5.87 -10.52 -5.75
C PHE A 78 -5.11 -9.65 -4.73
N TYR A 79 -5.40 -9.83 -3.44
CA TYR A 79 -4.74 -9.06 -2.38
C TYR A 79 -3.25 -9.38 -2.27
N CYS A 80 -2.86 -10.66 -2.39
CA CYS A 80 -1.45 -11.07 -2.38
C CYS A 80 -0.67 -10.38 -3.50
N ASN A 81 -1.18 -10.38 -4.73
CA ASN A 81 -0.53 -9.74 -5.88
C ASN A 81 -0.33 -8.24 -5.67
N GLY A 82 -1.33 -7.55 -5.08
CA GLY A 82 -1.22 -6.14 -4.71
C GLY A 82 -0.06 -5.88 -3.74
N ILE A 83 0.11 -6.71 -2.72
CA ILE A 83 1.14 -6.56 -1.68
C ILE A 83 2.53 -6.99 -2.19
N GLU A 84 2.63 -8.10 -2.92
CA GLU A 84 3.90 -8.64 -3.40
C GLU A 84 4.60 -7.71 -4.39
N THR A 85 3.83 -6.88 -5.11
CA THR A 85 4.37 -5.89 -6.05
C THR A 85 4.97 -4.65 -5.39
N VAL A 86 4.78 -4.45 -4.07
CA VAL A 86 5.32 -3.29 -3.34
C VAL A 86 6.85 -3.19 -3.47
N ALA A 87 7.55 -4.31 -3.25
CA ALA A 87 9.01 -4.33 -3.31
C ALA A 87 9.54 -3.97 -4.71
N LYS A 88 8.85 -4.45 -5.77
CA LYS A 88 9.17 -4.11 -7.16
C LYS A 88 8.95 -2.63 -7.44
N ARG A 89 7.81 -2.07 -7.03
CA ARG A 89 7.50 -0.64 -7.23
C ARG A 89 8.48 0.26 -6.47
N TRP A 90 8.87 -0.08 -5.25
CA TRP A 90 9.91 0.67 -4.54
C TRP A 90 11.26 0.66 -5.26
N LYS A 91 11.64 -0.47 -5.85
CA LYS A 91 12.85 -0.54 -6.67
C LYS A 91 12.75 0.41 -7.87
N MET A 92 11.63 0.39 -8.58
CA MET A 92 11.38 1.31 -9.71
C MET A 92 11.43 2.78 -9.26
N CYS A 93 10.88 3.12 -8.10
CA CYS A 93 10.95 4.49 -7.56
C CYS A 93 12.40 4.96 -7.33
N VAL A 94 13.26 4.08 -6.82
CA VAL A 94 14.69 4.39 -6.65
C VAL A 94 15.37 4.53 -8.02
N GLU A 95 15.10 3.62 -8.96
CA GLU A 95 15.68 3.64 -10.31
C GLU A 95 15.22 4.86 -11.14
N SER A 96 14.00 5.34 -10.91
CA SER A 96 13.44 6.53 -11.55
C SER A 96 13.86 7.84 -10.87
N ASN A 97 14.74 7.82 -9.87
CA ASN A 97 15.10 9.00 -9.06
C ASN A 97 13.87 9.73 -8.49
N GLY A 98 12.83 8.99 -8.09
CA GLY A 98 11.60 9.54 -7.56
C GLY A 98 10.61 10.09 -8.62
N ASN A 99 10.92 9.97 -9.91
CA ASN A 99 9.93 10.27 -10.96
C ASN A 99 8.83 9.21 -11.01
N TYR A 100 7.67 9.58 -11.59
CA TYR A 100 6.56 8.66 -11.82
C TYR A 100 6.93 7.56 -12.84
N PHE A 101 6.33 6.39 -12.66
CA PHE A 101 6.49 5.20 -13.51
C PHE A 101 5.21 4.35 -13.44
N ASP A 102 4.98 3.53 -14.46
CA ASP A 102 3.82 2.61 -14.55
C ASP A 102 4.02 1.29 -13.78
#